data_AF-A0A1R1FHK5-F1
#
_entry.id   AF-A0A1R1FHK5-F1
#
_cell.length_a   1.000
_cell.length_b   1.000
_cell.length_c   1.000
_cell.angle_alpha   90.00
_cell.angle_beta   90.00
_cell.angle_gamma   90.00
#
_symmetry.space_group_name_H-M   'P 1'
#
loop_
_entity.id
_entity.type
_entity.pdbx_description
1 polymer ?
#
loop_
_entity_poly.entity_id
_entity_poly.type
_entity_poly.pdbx_seq_one_letter_code
_entity_poly.pdbx_strand_id
1 'polypeptide(L)'
;MKKSWILSFIMSFVLLGGVFAPAGSYAAAADDSTTTYSEDEYYEEVDTSEQEPIPTVEEEDFLNYLDALTDPAVYEKKALNAVGGSTYITSSNRKSFYLKLNNTAIPNYTKYVSMLKQIKPENAELKKIHAKLIKGSYAQLEGYQLFKKSVAKTKVNSKLLKQGNDKIALGIKSIQQYHAEIRAYGEKLGYQM
;
A
#
# COMPACT_ATOMS: atom_id res chain seq x y z
N MET A 1 14.83 -4.20 -28.20
CA MET A 1 13.38 -4.23 -28.45
C MET A 1 12.71 -4.05 -27.10
N LYS A 2 11.91 -3.01 -26.88
CA LYS A 2 11.15 -2.83 -25.63
C LYS A 2 9.95 -3.79 -25.71
N LYS A 3 9.75 -4.65 -24.72
CA LYS A 3 8.57 -5.52 -24.68
C LYS A 3 7.37 -4.61 -24.35
N SER A 4 6.32 -4.65 -25.17
CA SER A 4 5.15 -3.76 -25.06
C SER A 4 4.13 -4.20 -24.00
N TRP A 5 4.49 -5.13 -23.12
CA TRP A 5 3.57 -5.59 -22.09
C TRP A 5 3.44 -4.52 -21.00
N ILE A 6 2.35 -3.76 -21.05
CA ILE A 6 1.94 -2.85 -19.99
C ILE A 6 1.48 -3.73 -18.83
N LEU A 7 2.33 -3.86 -17.81
CA LEU A 7 1.90 -4.44 -16.55
C LEU A 7 1.12 -3.37 -15.81
N SER A 8 -0.21 -3.39 -15.98
CA SER A 8 -1.13 -2.57 -15.21
C SER A 8 -1.14 -3.08 -13.77
N PHE A 9 -0.09 -2.72 -13.02
CA PHE A 9 -0.05 -2.97 -11.61
C PHE A 9 -1.14 -2.14 -10.99
N ILE A 10 -2.08 -2.82 -10.33
CA ILE A 10 -2.76 -2.23 -9.18
C ILE A 10 -1.67 -2.06 -8.11
N MET A 11 -0.79 -1.07 -8.32
CA MET A 11 -0.12 -0.33 -7.28
C MET A 11 -1.28 0.28 -6.51
N SER A 12 -1.86 -0.54 -5.60
CA SER A 12 -2.89 -0.12 -4.68
C SER A 12 -2.45 1.23 -4.21
N PHE A 13 -3.20 2.25 -4.66
CA PHE A 13 -2.87 3.62 -4.45
C PHE A 13 -2.38 3.73 -3.02
N VAL A 14 -1.18 4.26 -2.84
CA VAL A 14 -0.85 4.98 -1.63
C VAL A 14 -1.82 6.18 -1.64
N LEU A 15 -3.12 5.94 -1.47
CA LEU A 15 -4.08 6.91 -1.00
C LEU A 15 -3.61 7.18 0.41
N LEU A 16 -2.65 8.11 0.48
CA LEU A 16 -2.48 9.08 1.53
C LEU A 16 -3.26 8.69 2.78
N GLY A 17 -2.72 7.71 3.50
CA GLY A 17 -3.09 7.46 4.88
C GLY A 17 -2.66 8.70 5.63
N GLY A 18 -3.52 9.71 5.58
CA GLY A 18 -3.21 11.05 6.05
C GLY A 18 -2.75 11.00 7.49
N VAL A 19 -1.81 11.87 7.81
CA VAL A 19 -1.36 12.09 9.19
C VAL A 19 -2.57 12.47 10.04
N PHE A 20 -2.82 11.74 11.13
CA PHE A 20 -3.95 12.00 12.01
C PHE A 20 -3.60 13.12 12.99
N ALA A 21 -4.15 14.33 12.81
CA ALA A 21 -3.84 15.49 13.65
C ALA A 21 -4.73 15.59 14.92
N PRO A 22 -4.25 16.21 16.02
CA PRO A 22 -5.06 16.56 17.20
C PRO A 22 -5.88 17.87 17.00
N ALA A 23 -6.91 18.06 17.83
CA ALA A 23 -7.76 19.27 17.97
C ALA A 23 -6.93 20.60 18.00
N GLY A 24 -6.91 21.39 16.91
CA GLY A 24 -6.17 22.66 16.80
C GLY A 24 -5.88 23.12 15.36
N SER A 25 -6.73 24.03 14.87
CA SER A 25 -6.58 25.02 13.78
C SER A 25 -5.73 24.68 12.55
N TYR A 26 -6.32 24.09 11.50
CA TYR A 26 -5.98 24.41 10.10
C TYR A 26 -7.21 24.26 9.20
N ALA A 27 -7.35 25.19 8.26
CA ALA A 27 -8.43 25.23 7.30
C ALA A 27 -8.43 23.98 6.41
N ALA A 28 -9.61 23.38 6.26
CA ALA A 28 -9.85 22.35 5.26
C ALA A 28 -9.86 22.99 3.88
N ALA A 29 -8.94 22.57 3.00
CA ALA A 29 -9.15 22.61 1.57
C ALA A 29 -9.50 21.18 1.14
N ALA A 30 -10.80 20.91 1.02
CA ALA A 30 -11.27 19.79 0.22
C ALA A 30 -11.27 20.30 -1.22
N ASP A 31 -10.38 19.77 -2.04
CA ASP A 31 -10.55 19.83 -3.49
C ASP A 31 -11.16 18.50 -3.91
N ASP A 32 -12.46 18.56 -4.17
CA ASP A 32 -13.27 17.49 -4.75
C ASP A 32 -13.01 17.50 -6.26
N SER A 33 -12.15 16.58 -6.71
CA SER A 33 -12.10 16.18 -8.10
C SER A 33 -12.61 14.75 -8.21
N THR A 34 -13.94 14.65 -8.29
CA THR A 34 -14.61 13.49 -8.84
C THR A 34 -14.32 13.44 -10.34
N THR A 35 -13.37 12.61 -10.79
CA THR A 35 -13.25 12.23 -12.20
C THR A 35 -13.99 10.92 -12.45
N THR A 36 -15.18 11.06 -13.01
CA THR A 36 -15.90 9.99 -13.70
C THR A 36 -15.06 9.58 -14.91
N TYR A 37 -14.51 8.37 -14.89
CA TYR A 37 -13.93 7.77 -16.10
C TYR A 37 -15.07 7.14 -16.90
N SER A 38 -15.36 7.74 -18.05
CA SER A 38 -16.17 7.16 -19.12
C SER A 38 -15.38 6.02 -19.76
N GLU A 39 -15.96 4.81 -19.75
CA GLU A 39 -15.55 3.68 -20.57
C GLU A 39 -15.94 3.96 -22.01
N ASP A 40 -14.96 4.16 -22.88
CA ASP A 40 -15.05 3.97 -24.33
C ASP A 40 -13.62 3.80 -24.86
N GLU A 41 -13.11 2.56 -24.91
CA GLU A 41 -11.91 2.25 -25.68
C GLU A 41 -12.26 1.29 -26.83
N TYR A 42 -12.07 1.82 -28.04
CA TYR A 42 -12.02 1.09 -29.29
C TYR A 42 -10.88 0.07 -29.26
N TYR A 43 -11.21 -1.21 -29.42
CA TYR A 43 -10.22 -2.25 -29.68
C TYR A 43 -9.84 -2.21 -31.16
N GLU A 44 -8.65 -1.71 -31.49
CA GLU A 44 -7.99 -2.12 -32.73
C GLU A 44 -7.47 -3.55 -32.50
N GLU A 45 -7.94 -4.50 -33.32
CA GLU A 45 -7.40 -5.85 -33.32
C GLU A 45 -5.93 -5.82 -33.77
N VAL A 46 -5.03 -5.96 -32.81
CA VAL A 46 -3.61 -6.21 -33.06
C VAL A 46 -3.44 -7.68 -33.44
N ASP A 47 -2.91 -7.92 -34.64
CA ASP A 47 -2.51 -9.23 -35.15
C ASP A 47 -1.58 -9.93 -34.13
N THR A 48 -2.05 -11.04 -33.55
CA THR A 48 -1.38 -11.80 -32.47
C THR A 48 -0.56 -12.99 -32.98
N SER A 49 -0.13 -12.96 -34.25
CA SER A 49 0.63 -14.08 -34.83
C SER A 49 2.12 -14.13 -34.45
N GLU A 50 2.65 -13.18 -33.66
CA GLU A 50 4.01 -13.28 -33.12
C GLU A 50 4.03 -14.08 -31.81
N GLN A 51 4.70 -15.23 -31.85
CA GLN A 51 4.92 -16.10 -30.70
C GLN A 51 5.71 -15.34 -29.63
N GLU A 52 5.04 -15.01 -28.52
CA GLU A 52 5.61 -14.33 -27.36
C GLU A 52 6.96 -14.97 -26.97
N PRO A 53 8.05 -14.19 -26.86
CA PRO A 53 9.36 -14.73 -26.50
C PRO A 53 9.30 -15.33 -25.10
N ILE A 54 9.79 -16.56 -24.97
CA ILE A 54 9.87 -17.29 -23.70
C ILE A 54 10.57 -16.39 -22.65
N PRO A 55 9.97 -16.16 -21.47
CA PRO A 55 10.58 -15.36 -20.41
C PRO A 55 11.93 -15.92 -20.00
N THR A 56 12.89 -15.04 -19.74
CA THR A 56 14.12 -15.42 -19.04
C THR A 56 13.80 -15.81 -17.59
N VAL A 57 14.71 -16.55 -16.94
CA VAL A 57 14.55 -16.92 -15.51
C VAL A 57 14.34 -15.69 -14.62
N GLU A 58 15.01 -14.57 -14.91
CA GLU A 58 14.84 -13.32 -14.14
C GLU A 58 13.46 -12.67 -14.37
N GLU A 59 12.92 -12.78 -15.58
CA GLU A 59 11.57 -12.30 -15.91
C GLU A 59 10.50 -13.18 -15.25
N GLU A 60 10.67 -14.50 -15.28
CA GLU A 60 9.79 -15.43 -14.59
C GLU A 60 9.79 -15.20 -13.07
N ASP A 61 10.96 -15.03 -12.45
CA ASP A 61 11.11 -14.67 -11.03
C ASP A 61 10.37 -13.36 -10.70
N PHE A 62 10.48 -12.36 -11.58
CA PHE A 62 9.81 -11.08 -11.41
C PHE A 62 8.29 -11.23 -11.47
N LEU A 63 7.76 -11.90 -12.49
CA LEU A 63 6.33 -12.11 -12.66
C LEU A 63 5.74 -12.95 -11.51
N ASN A 64 6.42 -14.03 -11.12
CA ASN A 64 6.02 -14.86 -9.98
C ASN A 64 6.03 -14.07 -8.65
N TYR A 65 7.03 -13.21 -8.46
CA TYR A 65 7.07 -12.33 -7.30
C TYR A 65 5.86 -11.40 -7.23
N LEU A 66 5.49 -10.82 -8.38
CA LEU A 66 4.38 -9.88 -8.48
C LEU A 66 3.04 -10.58 -8.29
N ASP A 67 2.86 -11.76 -8.86
CA ASP A 67 1.69 -12.61 -8.66
C ASP A 67 1.52 -12.97 -7.17
N ALA A 68 2.61 -13.33 -6.48
CA ALA A 68 2.58 -13.65 -5.06
C ALA A 68 2.12 -12.48 -4.15
N LEU A 69 2.14 -11.23 -4.65
CA LEU A 69 1.65 -10.05 -3.91
C LEU A 69 0.14 -9.84 -4.01
N THR A 70 -0.54 -10.48 -4.96
CA THR A 70 -1.98 -10.29 -5.23
C THR A 70 -2.84 -10.67 -4.02
N ASP A 71 -2.62 -11.86 -3.46
CA ASP A 71 -3.31 -12.40 -2.29
C ASP A 71 -3.15 -11.54 -1.02
N PRO A 72 -1.91 -11.14 -0.62
CA PRO A 72 -1.72 -10.19 0.47
C PRO A 72 -2.46 -8.86 0.29
N ALA A 73 -2.49 -8.31 -0.93
CA ALA A 73 -3.04 -6.98 -1.21
C ALA A 73 -4.53 -6.85 -0.85
N VAL A 74 -5.30 -7.96 -0.90
CA VAL A 74 -6.70 -7.99 -0.46
C VAL A 74 -6.85 -7.57 1.00
N TYR A 75 -5.92 -7.99 1.87
CA TYR A 75 -5.96 -7.66 3.29
C TYR A 75 -5.47 -6.24 3.58
N GLU A 76 -4.49 -5.77 2.84
CA GLU A 76 -4.06 -4.37 2.89
C GLU A 76 -5.23 -3.44 2.54
N LYS A 77 -5.89 -3.67 1.40
CA LYS A 77 -7.05 -2.88 0.97
C LYS A 77 -8.16 -2.86 2.02
N LYS A 78 -8.50 -4.01 2.61
CA LYS A 78 -9.50 -4.10 3.70
C LYS A 78 -9.10 -3.24 4.91
N ALA A 79 -7.83 -3.26 5.28
CA ALA A 79 -7.34 -2.48 6.40
C ALA A 79 -7.34 -0.97 6.13
N LEU A 80 -6.84 -0.54 4.96
CA LEU A 80 -6.81 0.86 4.53
C LEU A 80 -8.23 1.44 4.43
N ASN A 81 -9.16 0.69 3.82
CA ASN A 81 -10.56 1.10 3.72
C ASN A 81 -11.21 1.28 5.11
N ALA A 82 -10.82 0.46 6.09
CA ALA A 82 -11.39 0.53 7.43
C ALA A 82 -10.97 1.78 8.21
N VAL A 83 -9.70 2.17 8.12
CA VAL A 83 -9.22 3.41 8.76
C VAL A 83 -9.73 4.65 8.04
N GLY A 84 -9.88 4.57 6.71
CA GLY A 84 -10.12 5.73 5.86
C GLY A 84 -8.86 6.61 5.77
N GLY A 85 -8.74 7.38 4.70
CA GLY A 85 -7.72 8.43 4.59
C GLY A 85 -7.89 9.50 5.67
N SER A 86 -7.10 10.58 5.58
CA SER A 86 -7.04 11.77 6.45
C SER A 86 -8.21 11.94 7.43
N THR A 87 -8.19 11.20 8.55
CA THR A 87 -9.24 11.26 9.56
C THR A 87 -8.75 12.09 10.73
N TYR A 88 -9.57 13.03 11.16
CA TYR A 88 -9.28 13.79 12.35
C TYR A 88 -9.79 13.06 13.59
N ILE A 89 -8.91 12.68 14.52
CA ILE A 89 -9.31 11.93 15.71
C ILE A 89 -9.69 12.90 16.83
N THR A 90 -10.95 12.84 17.24
CA THR A 90 -11.53 13.66 18.29
C THR A 90 -12.09 12.80 19.42
N SER A 91 -12.40 13.40 20.56
CA SER A 91 -13.07 12.69 21.66
C SER A 91 -14.42 12.09 21.26
N SER A 92 -15.13 12.71 20.30
CA SER A 92 -16.45 12.27 19.84
C SER A 92 -16.37 11.05 18.92
N ASN A 93 -15.35 10.94 18.06
CA ASN A 93 -15.21 9.81 17.14
C ASN A 93 -14.25 8.71 17.62
N ARG A 94 -13.49 8.93 18.70
CA ARG A 94 -12.46 8.00 19.23
C ARG A 94 -12.97 6.55 19.39
N LYS A 95 -14.23 6.36 19.87
CA LYS A 95 -14.79 5.03 20.13
C LYS A 95 -15.07 4.29 18.83
N SER A 96 -15.63 4.99 17.85
CA SER A 96 -15.82 4.45 16.50
C SER A 96 -14.49 4.09 15.86
N PHE A 97 -13.49 4.98 15.96
CA PHE A 97 -12.16 4.74 15.43
C PHE A 97 -11.43 3.56 16.11
N TYR A 98 -11.58 3.41 17.43
CA TYR A 98 -11.07 2.27 18.18
C TYR A 98 -11.66 0.96 17.63
N LEU A 99 -12.97 0.90 17.41
CA LEU A 99 -13.65 -0.29 16.89
C LEU A 99 -13.18 -0.64 15.46
N LYS A 100 -13.04 0.36 14.58
CA LYS A 100 -12.49 0.19 13.23
C LYS A 100 -11.08 -0.42 13.28
N LEU A 101 -10.20 0.13 14.12
CA LEU A 101 -8.84 -0.39 14.30
C LEU A 101 -8.83 -1.81 14.87
N ASN A 102 -9.59 -2.05 15.94
CA ASN A 102 -9.55 -3.30 16.68
C ASN A 102 -10.16 -4.47 15.89
N ASN A 103 -11.29 -4.22 15.21
CA ASN A 103 -12.08 -5.29 14.61
C ASN A 103 -11.73 -5.51 13.14
N THR A 104 -11.24 -4.49 12.44
CA THR A 104 -11.02 -4.57 10.99
C THR A 104 -9.57 -4.26 10.60
N ALA A 105 -9.07 -3.06 10.91
CA ALA A 105 -7.80 -2.61 10.33
C ALA A 105 -6.61 -3.44 10.83
N ILE A 106 -6.43 -3.58 12.15
CA ILE A 106 -5.27 -4.29 12.71
C ILE A 106 -5.27 -5.78 12.37
N PRO A 107 -6.39 -6.54 12.50
CA PRO A 107 -6.40 -7.96 12.11
C PRO A 107 -6.05 -8.19 10.64
N ASN A 108 -6.64 -7.41 9.72
CA ASN A 108 -6.36 -7.55 8.29
C ASN A 108 -4.92 -7.13 7.97
N TYR A 109 -4.46 -6.01 8.50
CA TYR A 109 -3.10 -5.54 8.24
C TYR A 109 -2.03 -6.45 8.86
N THR A 110 -2.32 -7.09 10.00
CA THR A 110 -1.45 -8.14 10.58
C THR A 110 -1.34 -9.33 9.64
N LYS A 111 -2.47 -9.78 9.05
CA LYS A 111 -2.48 -10.87 8.07
C LYS A 111 -1.68 -10.51 6.81
N TYR A 112 -1.88 -9.31 6.28
CA TYR A 112 -1.08 -8.76 5.17
C TYR A 112 0.43 -8.85 5.45
N VAL A 113 0.89 -8.26 6.57
CA VAL A 113 2.32 -8.30 6.94
C VAL A 113 2.84 -9.72 7.13
N SER A 114 2.01 -10.63 7.67
CA SER A 114 2.37 -12.04 7.82
C SER A 114 2.54 -12.73 6.47
N MET A 115 1.67 -12.48 5.51
CA MET A 115 1.74 -13.06 4.17
C MET A 115 2.93 -12.51 3.38
N LEU A 116 3.20 -11.19 3.48
CA LEU A 116 4.42 -10.61 2.89
C LEU A 116 5.69 -11.33 3.37
N LYS A 117 5.81 -11.61 4.68
CA LYS A 117 6.97 -12.33 5.22
C LYS A 117 7.13 -13.76 4.71
N GLN A 118 6.07 -14.36 4.16
CA GLN A 118 6.11 -15.70 3.57
C GLN A 118 6.59 -15.68 2.12
N ILE A 119 6.50 -14.53 1.44
CA ILE A 119 7.03 -14.35 0.09
C ILE A 119 8.55 -14.30 0.18
N LYS A 120 9.20 -15.22 -0.52
CA LYS A 120 10.65 -15.35 -0.58
C LYS A 120 11.09 -15.28 -2.03
N PRO A 121 11.32 -14.07 -2.58
CA PRO A 121 11.85 -13.93 -3.94
C PRO A 121 13.16 -14.71 -4.03
N GLU A 122 13.46 -15.37 -5.15
CA GLU A 122 14.72 -16.11 -5.31
C GLU A 122 15.86 -15.16 -5.68
N ASN A 123 15.58 -14.24 -6.61
CA ASN A 123 16.49 -13.19 -7.06
C ASN A 123 16.97 -12.28 -5.91
N ALA A 124 18.28 -12.06 -5.83
CA ALA A 124 18.92 -11.29 -4.75
C ALA A 124 18.55 -9.79 -4.76
N GLU A 125 18.28 -9.21 -5.92
CA GLU A 125 17.81 -7.82 -6.08
C GLU A 125 16.36 -7.71 -5.57
N LEU A 126 15.48 -8.61 -6.01
CA LEU A 126 14.09 -8.66 -5.53
C LEU A 126 13.99 -8.88 -4.01
N LYS A 127 14.86 -9.71 -3.41
CA LYS A 127 14.94 -9.85 -1.94
C LYS A 127 15.17 -8.51 -1.24
N LYS A 128 16.09 -7.68 -1.76
CA LYS A 128 16.41 -6.36 -1.20
C LYS A 128 15.28 -5.35 -1.38
N ILE A 129 14.58 -5.44 -2.50
CA ILE A 129 13.40 -4.60 -2.80
C ILE A 129 12.25 -5.00 -1.86
N HIS A 130 11.92 -6.29 -1.78
CA HIS A 130 10.86 -6.83 -0.94
C HIS A 130 11.06 -6.55 0.55
N ALA A 131 12.31 -6.58 1.03
CA ALA A 131 12.62 -6.23 2.42
C ALA A 131 12.15 -4.81 2.81
N LYS A 132 12.13 -3.87 1.85
CA LYS A 132 11.61 -2.51 2.07
C LYS A 132 10.10 -2.48 2.20
N LEU A 133 9.39 -3.29 1.42
CA LEU A 133 7.94 -3.47 1.55
C LEU A 133 7.61 -4.02 2.95
N ILE A 134 8.24 -5.12 3.37
CA ILE A 134 8.03 -5.69 4.72
C ILE A 134 8.31 -4.64 5.82
N LYS A 135 9.44 -3.93 5.73
CA LYS A 135 9.83 -2.90 6.70
C LYS A 135 8.78 -1.80 6.77
N GLY A 136 8.31 -1.32 5.62
CA GLY A 136 7.32 -0.26 5.52
C GLY A 136 5.97 -0.68 6.09
N SER A 137 5.48 -1.85 5.69
CA SER A 137 4.21 -2.38 6.17
C SER A 137 4.27 -2.67 7.66
N TYR A 138 5.36 -3.24 8.18
CA TYR A 138 5.50 -3.45 9.62
C TYR A 138 5.46 -2.13 10.42
N ALA A 139 6.10 -1.06 9.93
CA ALA A 139 6.01 0.26 10.56
C ALA A 139 4.57 0.82 10.54
N GLN A 140 3.82 0.63 9.44
CA GLN A 140 2.42 1.03 9.40
C GLN A 140 1.56 0.26 10.42
N LEU A 141 1.80 -1.03 10.59
CA LEU A 141 1.12 -1.86 11.60
C LEU A 141 1.38 -1.36 13.03
N GLU A 142 2.64 -1.02 13.34
CA GLU A 142 2.99 -0.40 14.64
C GLU A 142 2.25 0.94 14.83
N GLY A 143 2.12 1.73 13.76
CA GLY A 143 1.32 2.96 13.74
C GLY A 143 -0.13 2.72 14.15
N TYR A 144 -0.79 1.74 13.53
CA TYR A 144 -2.18 1.38 13.87
C TYR A 144 -2.34 0.90 15.31
N GLN A 145 -1.37 0.13 15.83
CA GLN A 145 -1.38 -0.29 17.22
C GLN A 145 -1.25 0.90 18.19
N LEU A 146 -0.42 1.88 17.86
CA LEU A 146 -0.29 3.12 18.63
C LEU A 146 -1.55 3.97 18.58
N PHE A 147 -2.19 4.08 17.40
CA PHE A 147 -3.48 4.75 17.27
C PHE A 147 -4.55 4.07 18.14
N LYS A 148 -4.63 2.74 18.13
CA LYS A 148 -5.57 1.99 18.97
C LYS A 148 -5.38 2.33 20.45
N LYS A 149 -4.12 2.34 20.91
CA LYS A 149 -3.78 2.71 22.29
C LYS A 149 -4.13 4.18 22.58
N SER A 150 -3.98 5.08 21.60
CA SER A 150 -4.30 6.50 21.74
C SER A 150 -5.78 6.75 22.00
N VAL A 151 -6.67 6.01 21.33
CA VAL A 151 -8.13 6.20 21.41
C VAL A 151 -8.85 5.27 22.39
N ALA A 152 -8.13 4.39 23.09
CA ALA A 152 -8.72 3.36 23.97
C ALA A 152 -9.41 3.92 25.22
N LYS A 153 -9.00 5.10 25.71
CA LYS A 153 -9.53 5.73 26.93
C LYS A 153 -10.51 6.84 26.60
N THR A 154 -11.09 7.50 27.61
CA THR A 154 -12.07 8.59 27.46
C THR A 154 -11.51 9.84 26.78
N LYS A 155 -10.19 10.08 26.90
CA LYS A 155 -9.47 11.15 26.22
C LYS A 155 -8.46 10.57 25.23
N VAL A 156 -8.30 11.23 24.08
CA VAL A 156 -7.29 10.87 23.07
C VAL A 156 -5.90 11.18 23.63
N ASN A 157 -4.99 10.22 23.57
CA ASN A 157 -3.60 10.43 23.97
C ASN A 157 -2.79 10.97 22.78
N SER A 158 -2.58 12.29 22.77
CA SER A 158 -1.87 13.00 21.69
C SER A 158 -0.41 12.54 21.51
N LYS A 159 0.27 12.13 22.59
CA LYS A 159 1.64 11.59 22.51
C LYS A 159 1.67 10.28 21.72
N LEU A 160 0.77 9.34 22.04
CA LEU A 160 0.65 8.07 21.31
C LEU A 160 0.19 8.30 19.87
N LEU A 161 -0.68 9.29 19.65
CA LEU A 161 -1.13 9.67 18.31
C LEU A 161 0.05 10.15 17.46
N LYS A 162 0.87 11.06 18.00
CA LYS A 162 2.08 11.53 17.32
C LYS A 162 3.04 10.38 17.02
N GLN A 163 3.31 9.51 17.98
CA GLN A 163 4.19 8.35 17.77
C GLN A 163 3.64 7.42 16.68
N GLY A 164 2.32 7.23 16.62
CA GLY A 164 1.69 6.47 15.55
C GLY A 164 1.91 7.12 14.18
N ASN A 165 1.74 8.44 14.07
CA ASN A 165 2.01 9.18 12.84
C ASN A 165 3.47 9.08 12.40
N ASP A 166 4.41 9.19 13.34
CA ASP A 166 5.85 9.05 13.06
C ASP A 166 6.14 7.65 12.46
N LYS A 167 5.43 6.61 12.93
CA LYS A 167 5.51 5.25 12.38
C LYS A 167 4.86 5.12 10.99
N ILE A 168 3.70 5.74 10.76
CA ILE A 168 3.08 5.80 9.44
C ILE A 168 4.02 6.48 8.43
N ALA A 169 4.63 7.61 8.80
CA ALA A 169 5.56 8.33 7.94
C ALA A 169 6.80 7.50 7.57
N LEU A 170 7.37 6.78 8.54
CA LEU A 170 8.47 5.83 8.29
C LEU A 170 8.04 4.71 7.34
N GLY A 171 6.82 4.20 7.52
CA GLY A 171 6.22 3.19 6.67
C GLY A 171 6.09 3.66 5.23
N ILE A 172 5.48 4.82 5.02
CA ILE A 172 5.31 5.47 3.71
C ILE A 172 6.65 5.64 3.01
N LYS A 173 7.67 6.15 3.70
CA LYS A 173 9.01 6.34 3.10
C LYS A 173 9.59 5.01 2.59
N SER A 174 9.45 3.93 3.36
CA SER A 174 9.99 2.62 2.97
C SER A 174 9.21 2.00 1.79
N ILE A 175 7.89 2.18 1.77
CA ILE A 175 7.01 1.71 0.68
C ILE A 175 7.27 2.52 -0.61
N GLN A 176 7.52 3.83 -0.51
CA GLN A 176 7.91 4.66 -1.66
C GLN A 176 9.24 4.18 -2.27
N GLN A 177 10.22 3.83 -1.43
CA GLN A 177 11.48 3.25 -1.91
C GLN A 177 11.25 1.90 -2.59
N TYR A 178 10.40 1.04 -2.02
CA TYR A 178 9.97 -0.20 -2.66
C TYR A 178 9.38 0.05 -4.06
N HIS A 179 8.42 0.97 -4.19
CA HIS A 179 7.78 1.28 -5.47
C HIS A 179 8.75 1.82 -6.52
N ALA A 180 9.68 2.69 -6.11
CA ALA A 180 10.69 3.22 -7.01
C ALA A 180 11.63 2.12 -7.52
N GLU A 181 12.09 1.25 -6.63
CA GLU A 181 13.04 0.20 -6.99
C GLU A 181 12.39 -0.95 -7.77
N ILE A 182 11.16 -1.36 -7.44
CA ILE A 182 10.47 -2.42 -8.18
C ILE A 182 10.11 -1.96 -9.60
N ARG A 183 9.76 -0.67 -9.77
CA ARG A 183 9.57 -0.06 -11.09
C ARG A 183 10.87 -0.11 -11.90
N ALA A 184 11.96 0.39 -11.34
CA ALA A 184 13.26 0.38 -12.00
C ALA A 184 13.73 -1.03 -12.38
N TYR A 185 13.44 -2.02 -11.52
CA TYR A 185 13.74 -3.42 -11.80
C TYR A 185 12.90 -3.98 -12.97
N GLY A 186 11.60 -3.69 -13.02
CA GLY A 186 10.74 -4.05 -14.15
C GLY A 186 11.16 -3.37 -15.45
N GLU A 187 11.49 -2.08 -15.42
CA GLU A 187 11.98 -1.32 -16.58
C GLU A 187 13.31 -1.89 -17.12
N LYS A 188 14.22 -2.31 -16.22
CA LYS A 188 15.47 -3.00 -16.57
C LYS A 188 15.22 -4.32 -17.32
N LEU A 189 14.16 -5.04 -16.96
CA LEU A 189 13.71 -6.26 -17.65
C LEU A 189 12.90 -5.97 -18.92
N GLY A 190 12.64 -4.70 -19.23
CA GLY A 190 11.96 -4.28 -20.46
C GLY A 190 10.45 -4.14 -20.34
N TYR A 191 9.88 -4.20 -19.14
CA TYR A 191 8.46 -3.93 -18.88
C TYR A 191 8.17 -2.42 -18.77
N GLN A 192 6.97 -2.02 -19.16
CA GLN A 192 6.44 -0.68 -18.86
C GLN A 192 5.58 -0.77 -17.59
N MET A 193 5.93 0.05 -16.59
CA MET A 193 5.51 -0.07 -15.18
C MET A 193 5.00 1.24 -14.59
#